data_AF-A0A926BQX4-F1
#
_entry.id   AF-A0A926BQX4-F1
#
_cell.length_a   1.000
_cell.length_b   1.000
_cell.length_c   1.000
_cell.angle_alpha   90.00
_cell.angle_beta   90.00
_cell.angle_gamma   90.00
#
_symmetry.space_group_name_H-M   'P 1'
#
loop_
_entity.id
_entity.type
_entity.pdbx_description
1 polymer ?
#
loop_
_entity_poly.entity_id
_entity_poly.type
_entity_poly.pdbx_seq_one_letter_code
_entity_poly.pdbx_strand_id
1 'polypeptide(L)'
;MMNEASKSLPDAIPTTDTVDAAKRERDPHCGPVSEVAWSADAEARKRGRVEIFNATRPDGRDKWTMDIRQYDLMREHILCMIDGFAGDDGTIRLSEVVTAAQDQFGTHELFPKGRVRNYCTFTKVDMEARCEIERVPGKSPQRIRRWVND
;
A
#
# COMPACT_ATOMS: atom_id res chain seq x y z
N MET A 1 -44.70 -27.66 27.89
CA MET A 1 -44.91 -26.83 26.68
C MET A 1 -44.30 -25.47 27.00
N MET A 2 -43.05 -25.28 26.57
CA MET A 2 -42.63 -24.35 25.49
C MET A 2 -42.81 -22.88 25.90
N ASN A 3 -41.70 -22.22 26.31
CA ASN A 3 -40.94 -21.19 25.56
C ASN A 3 -41.68 -19.82 25.62
N GLU A 4 -41.10 -18.68 25.99
CA GLU A 4 -39.80 -18.13 25.61
C GLU A 4 -39.24 -17.19 26.68
N ALA A 5 -37.91 -17.23 26.84
CA ALA A 5 -37.16 -16.23 27.58
C ALA A 5 -37.01 -14.96 26.72
N SER A 6 -37.76 -13.91 27.05
CA SER A 6 -37.52 -12.57 26.51
C SER A 6 -36.29 -11.98 27.20
N LYS A 7 -35.10 -12.31 26.69
CA LYS A 7 -33.86 -11.60 27.04
C LYS A 7 -33.95 -10.19 26.46
N SER A 8 -34.09 -9.21 27.34
CA SER A 8 -33.90 -7.80 27.00
C SER A 8 -32.50 -7.61 26.42
N LEU A 9 -32.44 -6.94 25.27
CA LEU A 9 -31.22 -6.57 24.55
C LEU A 9 -30.23 -5.83 25.47
N PRO A 10 -28.92 -6.10 25.40
CA PRO A 10 -27.94 -5.28 26.09
C PRO A 10 -27.89 -3.87 25.50
N ASP A 11 -27.70 -2.91 26.39
CA ASP A 11 -27.56 -1.48 26.13
C ASP A 11 -26.54 -1.17 25.03
N ALA A 12 -26.84 -0.07 24.33
CA ALA A 12 -26.06 0.66 23.35
C ALA A 12 -24.58 0.24 23.21
N ILE A 13 -24.22 -0.15 21.99
CA ILE A 13 -22.83 -0.21 21.52
C ILE A 13 -22.21 1.17 21.84
N PRO A 14 -21.10 1.24 22.62
CA PRO A 14 -20.39 2.49 22.77
C PRO A 14 -19.90 2.89 21.38
N THR A 15 -20.44 3.99 20.86
CA THR A 15 -19.88 4.73 19.73
C THR A 15 -18.42 4.99 20.08
N THR A 16 -17.51 4.35 19.36
CA THR A 16 -16.08 4.59 19.49
C THR A 16 -15.80 6.05 19.13
N ASP A 17 -15.68 6.85 20.18
CA ASP A 17 -15.08 8.16 20.15
C ASP A 17 -13.74 8.07 19.43
N THR A 18 -13.69 8.78 18.29
CA THR A 18 -12.63 9.73 17.95
C THR A 18 -11.24 9.32 18.44
N VAL A 19 -10.60 8.39 17.72
CA VAL A 19 -9.14 8.30 17.78
C VAL A 19 -8.58 9.61 17.25
N ASP A 20 -7.95 10.36 18.16
CA ASP A 20 -7.24 11.60 17.90
C ASP A 20 -6.54 11.57 16.53
N ALA A 21 -7.03 12.42 15.62
CA ALA A 21 -6.30 12.83 14.43
C ALA A 21 -5.15 13.74 14.85
N ALA A 22 -4.21 13.21 15.63
CA ALA A 22 -2.91 13.83 15.84
C ALA A 22 -2.30 13.98 14.45
N LYS A 23 -2.22 15.22 13.96
CA LYS A 23 -1.65 15.63 12.67
C LYS A 23 -0.41 14.78 12.37
N ARG A 24 -0.57 13.78 11.51
CA ARG A 24 0.46 12.77 11.28
C ARG A 24 1.60 13.46 10.52
N GLU A 25 2.82 13.37 11.05
CA GLU A 25 3.99 13.90 10.35
C GLU A 25 4.13 13.14 9.02
N ARG A 26 3.95 13.86 7.91
CA ARG A 26 3.98 13.29 6.57
C ARG A 26 5.42 12.98 6.18
N ASP A 27 5.64 11.78 5.67
CA ASP A 27 6.96 11.40 5.16
C ASP A 27 7.27 12.19 3.86
N PRO A 28 8.47 12.78 3.70
CA PRO A 28 8.84 13.55 2.51
C PRO A 28 8.96 12.68 1.23
N HIS A 29 8.90 11.36 1.37
CA HIS A 29 8.83 10.40 0.27
C HIS A 29 7.38 10.13 -0.18
N CYS A 30 6.39 10.80 0.43
CA CYS A 30 4.99 10.73 0.05
C CYS A 30 4.54 12.09 -0.51
N GLY A 31 3.67 12.08 -1.52
CA GLY A 31 3.09 13.30 -2.05
C GLY A 31 2.80 13.23 -3.54
N PRO A 32 1.81 14.01 -4.01
CA PRO A 32 1.37 13.95 -5.39
C PRO A 32 2.51 14.30 -6.33
N VAL A 33 2.74 13.44 -7.32
CA VAL A 33 3.72 13.72 -8.38
C VAL A 33 3.20 14.76 -9.37
N SER A 34 4.12 15.34 -10.14
CA SER A 34 3.82 16.36 -11.15
C SER A 34 2.82 15.88 -12.21
N GLU A 35 2.10 16.82 -12.84
CA GLU A 35 1.23 16.52 -13.99
C GLU A 35 2.00 15.85 -15.15
N VAL A 36 3.29 16.14 -15.29
CA VAL A 36 4.18 15.51 -16.28
C VAL A 36 4.36 14.02 -15.99
N ALA A 37 4.47 13.64 -14.71
CA ALA A 37 4.54 12.23 -14.31
C ALA A 37 3.21 11.52 -14.60
N TRP A 38 2.08 12.14 -14.25
CA TRP A 38 0.75 11.59 -14.56
C TRP A 38 0.49 11.45 -16.06
N SER A 39 0.94 12.41 -16.86
CA SER A 39 0.85 12.33 -18.33
C SER A 39 1.69 11.17 -18.88
N ALA A 40 2.90 10.96 -18.33
CA ALA A 40 3.75 9.84 -18.71
C ALA A 40 3.13 8.48 -18.34
N ASP A 41 2.49 8.38 -17.16
CA ASP A 41 1.76 7.18 -16.76
C ASP A 41 0.56 6.89 -17.67
N ALA A 42 -0.20 7.92 -18.06
CA ALA A 42 -1.30 7.77 -18.99
C ALA A 42 -0.82 7.22 -20.35
N GLU A 43 0.29 7.72 -20.89
CA GLU A 43 0.90 7.17 -22.10
C GLU A 43 1.44 5.74 -21.90
N ALA A 44 2.03 5.44 -20.74
CA ALA A 44 2.47 4.09 -20.41
C ALA A 44 1.31 3.10 -20.35
N ARG A 45 0.16 3.50 -19.80
CA ARG A 45 -1.03 2.63 -19.68
C ARG A 45 -1.63 2.28 -21.04
N LYS A 46 -1.59 3.19 -22.02
CA LYS A 46 -1.99 2.90 -23.41
C LYS A 46 -1.21 1.75 -24.04
N ARG A 47 0.02 1.48 -23.57
CA ARG A 47 0.88 0.37 -24.03
C ARG A 47 0.94 -0.80 -23.04
N GLY A 48 -0.02 -0.91 -22.12
CA GLY A 48 -0.10 -2.02 -21.16
C GLY A 48 0.95 -1.96 -20.05
N ARG A 49 1.44 -0.76 -19.71
CA ARG A 49 2.48 -0.56 -18.70
C ARG A 49 2.09 0.52 -17.69
N VAL A 50 2.81 0.60 -16.58
CA VAL A 50 2.66 1.65 -15.57
C VAL A 50 3.97 2.41 -15.48
N GLU A 51 3.92 3.74 -15.48
CA GLU A 51 5.08 4.58 -15.15
C GLU A 51 5.29 4.54 -13.65
N ILE A 52 6.48 4.14 -13.22
CA ILE A 52 6.79 4.01 -11.80
C ILE A 52 7.18 5.37 -11.24
N PHE A 53 6.36 5.84 -10.31
CA PHE A 53 6.59 7.09 -9.61
C PHE A 53 7.53 6.92 -8.43
N ASN A 54 8.23 8.01 -8.12
CA ASN A 54 9.04 8.12 -6.92
C ASN A 54 9.09 9.60 -6.52
N ALA A 55 8.35 9.96 -5.47
CA ALA A 55 8.20 11.34 -5.01
C ALA A 55 9.53 12.00 -4.58
N THR A 56 10.59 11.21 -4.33
CA THR A 56 11.92 11.77 -4.03
C THR A 56 12.70 12.25 -5.26
N ARG A 57 12.23 11.94 -6.46
CA ARG A 57 12.90 12.35 -7.71
C ARG A 57 12.45 13.75 -8.12
N PRO A 58 13.32 14.57 -8.75
CA PRO A 58 12.99 15.96 -9.10
C PRO A 58 11.73 16.15 -9.97
N ASP A 59 11.34 15.14 -10.74
CA ASP A 59 10.14 15.13 -11.58
C ASP A 59 9.07 14.13 -11.11
N GLY A 60 9.29 13.48 -9.96
CA GLY A 60 8.45 12.43 -9.42
C GLY A 60 8.55 11.10 -10.17
N ARG A 61 9.51 10.94 -11.10
CA ARG A 61 9.63 9.75 -11.96
C ARG A 61 10.89 8.96 -11.68
N ASP A 62 10.78 7.63 -11.70
CA ASP A 62 11.94 6.74 -11.68
C ASP A 62 12.44 6.38 -13.10
N LYS A 63 11.76 6.92 -14.14
CA LYS A 63 12.10 6.83 -15.57
C LYS A 63 12.11 5.41 -16.15
N TRP A 64 11.31 4.52 -15.58
CA TRP A 64 11.09 3.18 -16.12
C TRP A 64 9.64 2.75 -15.89
N THR A 65 9.25 1.70 -16.60
CA THR A 65 7.86 1.21 -16.57
C THR A 65 7.77 -0.27 -16.26
N MET A 66 6.70 -0.65 -15.57
CA MET A 66 6.37 -2.04 -15.25
C MET A 66 5.23 -2.54 -16.14
N ASP A 67 5.18 -3.84 -16.45
CA ASP A 67 3.99 -4.42 -17.07
C ASP A 67 2.77 -4.25 -16.15
N ILE A 68 1.60 -3.93 -16.72
CA ILE A 68 0.41 -3.63 -15.91
C ILE A 68 -0.04 -4.81 -15.06
N ARG A 69 0.08 -6.05 -15.55
CA ARG A 69 -0.32 -7.24 -14.78
C ARG A 69 0.65 -7.50 -13.61
N GLN A 70 1.95 -7.25 -13.82
CA GLN A 70 2.96 -7.31 -12.76
C GLN A 70 2.68 -6.28 -11.68
N TYR A 71 2.33 -5.06 -12.09
CA TYR A 71 2.04 -3.96 -11.19
C TYR A 71 0.78 -4.22 -10.36
N ASP A 72 -0.33 -4.56 -11.02
CA ASP A 72 -1.61 -4.78 -10.35
C ASP A 72 -1.52 -5.92 -9.33
N LEU A 73 -0.88 -7.04 -9.70
CA LEU A 73 -0.67 -8.17 -8.80
C LEU A 73 0.15 -7.78 -7.56
N MET A 74 1.22 -7.01 -7.75
CA MET A 74 2.08 -6.59 -6.64
C MET A 74 1.40 -5.53 -5.77
N ARG A 75 0.65 -4.61 -6.38
CA ARG A 75 -0.13 -3.59 -5.68
C ARG A 75 -1.20 -4.24 -4.82
N GLU A 76 -1.97 -5.17 -5.38
CA GLU A 76 -2.99 -5.94 -4.65
C GLU A 76 -2.37 -6.71 -3.48
N HIS A 77 -1.23 -7.38 -3.71
CA HIS A 77 -0.50 -8.06 -2.64
C HIS A 77 -0.13 -7.13 -1.48
N ILE A 78 0.46 -5.97 -1.77
CA ILE A 78 0.86 -5.01 -0.73
C ILE A 78 -0.37 -4.56 0.07
N LEU A 79 -1.47 -4.25 -0.61
CA LEU A 79 -2.71 -3.81 0.04
C LEU A 79 -3.35 -4.90 0.89
N CYS A 80 -3.43 -6.13 0.37
CA CYS A 80 -3.90 -7.30 1.11
C CYS A 80 -3.07 -7.55 2.37
N MET A 81 -1.74 -7.42 2.27
CA MET A 81 -0.85 -7.57 3.42
C MET A 81 -1.09 -6.49 4.49
N ILE A 82 -1.30 -5.24 4.09
CA ILE A 82 -1.62 -4.17 5.04
C ILE A 82 -2.97 -4.42 5.71
N ASP A 83 -4.01 -4.72 4.94
CA ASP A 83 -5.37 -4.85 5.47
C ASP A 83 -5.56 -6.11 6.33
N GLY A 84 -4.86 -7.21 5.99
CA GLY A 84 -5.00 -8.49 6.67
C GLY A 84 -4.03 -8.72 7.83
N PHE A 85 -2.87 -8.03 7.83
CA PHE A 85 -1.77 -8.37 8.73
C PHE A 85 -1.08 -7.17 9.40
N ALA A 86 -1.60 -5.95 9.23
CA ALA A 86 -1.15 -4.83 10.05
C ALA A 86 -1.39 -5.11 11.55
N GLY A 87 -0.49 -4.64 12.40
CA GLY A 87 -0.69 -4.69 13.85
C GLY A 87 -1.77 -3.71 14.31
N ASP A 88 -2.03 -3.68 15.62
CA ASP A 88 -3.05 -2.80 16.24
C ASP A 88 -2.82 -1.30 15.95
N ASP A 89 -1.59 -0.90 15.64
CA ASP A 89 -1.23 0.46 15.24
C ASP A 89 -1.50 0.78 13.76
N GLY A 90 -2.08 -0.18 13.02
CA GLY A 90 -2.39 -0.08 11.60
C GLY A 90 -1.16 -0.16 10.69
N THR A 91 -0.02 -0.64 11.18
CA THR A 91 1.23 -0.71 10.41
C THR A 91 1.74 -2.14 10.24
N ILE A 92 2.41 -2.38 9.12
CA ILE A 92 3.12 -3.64 8.84
C ILE A 92 4.59 -3.38 8.51
N ARG A 93 5.48 -4.32 8.82
CA ARG A 93 6.88 -4.21 8.44
C ARG A 93 7.03 -4.48 6.94
N LEU A 94 7.77 -3.63 6.24
CA LEU A 94 8.03 -3.83 4.80
C LEU A 94 8.71 -5.18 4.52
N SER A 95 9.58 -5.65 5.42
CA SER A 95 10.25 -6.94 5.28
C SER A 95 9.27 -8.12 5.24
N GLU A 96 8.17 -8.06 6.01
CA GLU A 96 7.17 -9.12 6.03
C GLU A 96 6.40 -9.17 4.71
N VAL A 97 6.03 -8.00 4.16
CA VAL A 97 5.39 -7.89 2.84
C VAL A 97 6.29 -8.45 1.73
N VAL A 98 7.59 -8.12 1.76
CA VAL A 98 8.57 -8.59 0.78
C VAL A 98 8.79 -10.11 0.88
N THR A 99 8.91 -10.65 2.10
CA THR A 99 9.04 -12.10 2.31
C THR A 99 7.81 -12.83 1.77
N ALA A 100 6.61 -12.39 2.14
CA ALA A 100 5.37 -12.99 1.65
C ALA A 100 5.25 -12.93 0.11
N ALA A 101 5.65 -11.80 -0.49
CA ALA A 101 5.67 -11.68 -1.96
C ALA A 101 6.64 -12.69 -2.60
N GLN A 102 7.83 -12.84 -2.03
CA GLN A 102 8.85 -13.78 -2.54
C GLN A 102 8.38 -15.22 -2.45
N ASP A 103 7.73 -15.59 -1.34
CA ASP A 103 7.20 -16.93 -1.11
C ASP A 103 6.04 -17.23 -2.09
N GLN A 104 5.14 -16.26 -2.30
CA GLN A 104 3.97 -16.43 -3.14
C GLN A 104 4.29 -16.37 -4.64
N PHE A 105 5.18 -15.47 -5.06
CA PHE A 105 5.38 -15.14 -6.47
C PHE A 105 6.76 -15.49 -7.02
N GLY A 106 7.64 -16.10 -6.22
CA GLY A 106 9.02 -16.41 -6.61
C GLY A 106 9.16 -17.23 -7.90
N THR A 107 8.16 -18.07 -8.20
CA THR A 107 8.07 -18.91 -9.40
C THR A 107 6.93 -18.53 -10.34
N HIS A 108 6.24 -17.42 -10.06
CA HIS A 108 5.06 -17.01 -10.82
C HIS A 108 5.44 -16.55 -12.25
N GLU A 109 4.63 -16.92 -13.25
CA GLU A 109 4.92 -16.67 -14.67
C GLU A 109 5.13 -15.19 -15.01
N LEU A 110 4.45 -14.29 -14.29
CA LEU A 110 4.62 -12.85 -14.44
C LEU A 110 5.97 -12.35 -13.95
N PHE A 111 6.72 -13.11 -13.15
CA PHE A 111 8.03 -12.72 -12.63
C PHE A 111 9.11 -13.74 -13.03
N PRO A 112 9.34 -13.98 -14.33
CA PRO A 112 10.15 -15.11 -14.81
C PRO A 112 11.64 -15.01 -14.43
N LYS A 113 12.09 -13.82 -14.00
CA LYS A 113 13.47 -13.58 -13.54
C LYS A 113 13.63 -13.64 -12.02
N GLY A 114 12.57 -13.98 -11.27
CA GLY A 114 12.58 -14.18 -9.82
C GLY A 114 12.91 -12.94 -8.98
N ARG A 115 12.95 -11.73 -9.58
CA ARG A 115 13.32 -10.48 -8.89
C ARG A 115 12.17 -9.86 -8.08
N VAL A 116 11.33 -10.68 -7.45
CA VAL A 116 10.07 -10.28 -6.81
C VAL A 116 10.29 -9.17 -5.78
N ARG A 117 11.37 -9.26 -4.98
CA ARG A 117 11.77 -8.19 -4.05
C ARG A 117 11.83 -6.80 -4.71
N ASN A 118 12.38 -6.71 -5.91
CA ASN A 118 12.50 -5.43 -6.62
C ASN A 118 11.11 -4.95 -7.06
N TYR A 119 10.28 -5.83 -7.62
CA TYR A 119 8.90 -5.49 -7.98
C TYR A 119 8.12 -4.96 -6.78
N CYS A 120 8.21 -5.62 -5.63
CA CYS A 120 7.58 -5.15 -4.39
C CYS A 120 8.11 -3.78 -3.96
N THR A 121 9.43 -3.58 -3.98
CA THR A 121 10.05 -2.32 -3.55
C THR A 121 9.62 -1.16 -4.44
N PHE A 122 9.62 -1.38 -5.75
CA PHE A 122 9.25 -0.36 -6.72
C PHE A 122 7.77 -0.02 -6.70
N THR A 123 6.91 -1.04 -6.63
CA THR A 123 5.46 -0.84 -6.52
C THR A 123 5.13 -0.07 -5.25
N LYS A 124 5.78 -0.42 -4.13
CA LYS A 124 5.65 0.32 -2.87
C LYS A 124 6.02 1.80 -3.01
N VAL A 125 7.16 2.11 -3.62
CA VAL A 125 7.60 3.52 -3.81
C VAL A 125 6.63 4.29 -4.71
N ASP A 126 6.11 3.65 -5.76
CA ASP A 126 5.07 4.23 -6.60
C ASP A 126 3.77 4.47 -5.83
N MET A 127 3.33 3.52 -5.00
CA MET A 127 2.15 3.66 -4.14
C MET A 127 2.30 4.77 -3.09
N GLU A 128 3.52 5.00 -2.57
CA GLU A 128 3.82 6.17 -1.70
C GLU A 128 3.64 7.49 -2.47
N ALA A 129 4.10 7.55 -3.71
CA ALA A 129 3.99 8.72 -4.57
C ALA A 129 2.55 8.95 -5.10
N ARG A 130 1.73 7.89 -5.17
CA ARG A 130 0.30 7.95 -5.52
C ARG A 130 -0.60 8.18 -4.31
N CYS A 131 -0.04 8.31 -3.11
CA CYS A 131 -0.79 8.46 -1.86
C CYS A 131 -1.79 7.31 -1.63
N GLU A 132 -1.39 6.08 -1.92
CA GLU A 132 -2.17 4.88 -1.58
C GLU A 132 -1.74 4.27 -0.25
N ILE A 133 -0.45 4.41 0.04
CA ILE A 133 0.20 4.01 1.28
C ILE A 133 1.15 5.12 1.70
N GLU A 134 1.63 5.07 2.95
CA GLU A 134 2.72 5.91 3.42
C GLU A 134 3.72 5.09 4.24
N ARG A 135 4.97 5.58 4.24
CA ARG A 135 5.99 5.14 5.18
C ARG A 135 5.71 5.75 6.55
N VAL A 136 5.98 4.99 7.61
CA VAL A 136 6.03 5.55 8.97
C VAL A 136 7.43 6.18 9.19
N PRO A 137 7.54 7.50 9.39
CA PRO A 137 8.83 8.18 9.56
C PRO A 137 9.62 7.66 10.78
N GLY A 138 10.95 7.66 10.68
CA GLY A 138 11.84 7.39 11.80
C GLY A 138 11.80 5.95 12.37
N LYS A 139 11.13 5.01 11.70
CA LYS A 139 11.03 3.61 12.15
C LYS A 139 12.05 2.69 11.49
N SER A 140 12.73 1.89 12.30
CA SER A 140 13.54 0.74 11.90
C SER A 140 13.10 -0.51 12.67
N PRO A 141 12.79 -1.64 12.00
CA PRO A 141 12.67 -1.81 10.55
C PRO A 141 11.61 -0.89 9.92
N GLN A 142 11.74 -0.62 8.63
CA GLN A 142 10.81 0.23 7.90
C GLN A 142 9.38 -0.32 7.95
N ARG A 143 8.43 0.55 8.24
CA ARG A 143 6.99 0.23 8.30
C ARG A 143 6.20 1.05 7.29
N ILE A 144 5.10 0.46 6.82
CA ILE A 144 4.13 1.10 5.92
C ILE A 144 2.71 0.91 6.45
N ARG A 145 1.79 1.78 6.02
CA ARG A 145 0.35 1.73 6.33
C ARG A 145 -0.48 2.32 5.18
N ARG A 146 -1.80 2.15 5.24
CA ARG A 146 -2.73 2.84 4.33
C ARG A 146 -2.57 4.36 4.43
N TRP A 147 -2.63 5.03 3.30
CA TRP A 147 -2.77 6.47 3.27
C TRP A 147 -4.18 6.86 3.74
N VAL A 148 -4.27 7.87 4.59
CA VAL A 148 -5.54 8.50 4.99
C VAL A 148 -5.44 9.97 4.61
N ASN A 149 -6.42 10.46 3.85
CA ASN A 149 -6.51 11.88 3.55
C ASN A 149 -6.90 12.63 4.83
N ASP A 150 -5.91 13.20 5.52
CA ASP A 150 -6.09 14.23 6.54
C ASP A 150 -6.50 15.57 5.91
#